data_AF-A0A081PQN0-F1
#
_entry.id   AF-A0A081PQN0-F1
#
_cell.length_a   1.000
_cell.length_b   1.000
_cell.length_c   1.000
_cell.angle_alpha   90.00
_cell.angle_beta   90.00
_cell.angle_gamma   90.00
#
_symmetry.space_group_name_H-M   'P 1'
#
loop_
_entity.id
_entity.type
_entity.pdbx_description
1 polymer ?
#
loop_
_entity_poly.entity_id
_entity_poly.type
_entity_poly.pdbx_seq_one_letter_code
_entity_poly.pdbx_strand_id
1 'polypeptide(L)'
;MVSSEFISKIEFACKKKESLYSQSKFKYAIRSMFAGAFLTFSTAAGAVGADLINKIAPGSGRFLFPFVFAWGLAYIVFLNAELVTSNMMFLTAGSFLKKSLGEKQLRFYFTVPCSTLSGL
;
A
#
# COMPACT_ATOMS: atom_id res chain seq x y z
N MET A 1 9.33 9.44 29.68
CA MET A 1 8.71 9.42 28.34
C MET A 1 9.11 8.11 27.67
N VAL A 2 8.13 7.24 27.38
CA VAL A 2 8.38 5.90 26.84
C VAL A 2 8.95 6.03 25.42
N SER A 3 10.26 5.97 25.29
CA SER A 3 10.97 5.82 24.02
C SER A 3 10.86 4.36 23.58
N SER A 4 9.73 4.00 22.97
CA SER A 4 9.53 2.64 22.46
C SER A 4 10.31 2.43 21.17
N GLU A 5 10.91 1.25 21.02
CA GLU A 5 11.48 0.70 19.76
C GLU A 5 10.59 0.94 18.53
N PHE A 6 9.27 1.02 18.74
CA PHE A 6 8.29 1.27 17.71
C PHE A 6 8.42 2.68 17.11
N ILE A 7 8.59 3.71 17.94
CA ILE A 7 8.69 5.10 17.47
C ILE A 7 9.98 5.32 16.66
N SER A 8 11.10 4.72 17.09
CA SER A 8 12.36 4.83 16.36
C SER A 8 12.31 4.13 14.99
N LYS A 9 11.66 2.96 14.90
CA LYS A 9 11.45 2.25 13.63
C LYS A 9 10.54 3.03 12.68
N ILE A 10 9.49 3.66 13.20
CA ILE A 10 8.62 4.55 12.41
C ILE A 10 9.42 5.74 11.89
N GLU A 11 10.20 6.42 12.74
CA GLU A 11 10.99 7.57 12.32
C GLU A 11 12.02 7.20 11.23
N PHE A 12 12.69 6.06 11.40
CA PHE A 12 13.63 5.52 10.41
C PHE A 12 12.93 5.21 9.07
N ALA A 13 11.77 4.55 9.12
CA ALA A 13 10.98 4.24 7.93
C ALA A 13 10.48 5.52 7.23
N CYS A 14 10.07 6.53 7.99
CA CYS A 14 9.65 7.84 7.47
C CYS A 14 10.79 8.55 6.73
N LYS A 15 11.98 8.66 7.36
CA LYS A 15 13.16 9.28 6.73
C LYS A 15 13.62 8.53 5.49
N LYS A 16 13.58 7.20 5.52
CA LYS A 16 13.90 6.37 4.36
C LYS A 16 12.95 6.66 3.20
N LYS A 17 11.63 6.69 3.44
CA LYS A 17 10.64 7.02 2.40
C LYS A 17 10.80 8.44 1.84
N GLU A 18 11.11 9.41 2.69
CA GLU A 18 11.37 10.79 2.26
C GLU A 18 12.59 10.87 1.34
N SER A 19 13.69 10.18 1.68
CA SER A 19 14.90 10.12 0.83
C SER A 19 14.64 9.41 -0.51
N LEU A 20 13.82 8.36 -0.52
CA LEU A 20 13.41 7.66 -1.74
C LEU A 20 12.57 8.56 -2.65
N TYR A 21 11.67 9.36 -2.08
CA TYR A 21 10.87 10.32 -2.82
C TYR A 21 11.69 11.49 -3.36
N SER A 22 12.65 12.00 -2.58
CA SER A 22 13.52 13.10 -3.03
C SER A 22 14.48 12.66 -4.13
N GLN A 23 14.93 11.40 -4.13
CA GLN A 23 15.81 10.87 -5.18
C GLN A 23 15.09 10.70 -6.52
N SER A 24 13.91 10.07 -6.55
CA SER A 24 13.22 9.84 -7.82
C SER A 24 11.72 9.62 -7.65
N LYS A 25 10.94 10.67 -7.92
CA LYS A 25 9.48 10.62 -7.97
C LYS A 25 8.97 9.59 -9.00
N PHE A 26 9.71 9.39 -10.09
CA PHE A 26 9.32 8.46 -11.16
C PHE A 26 9.45 6.99 -10.75
N LYS A 27 10.58 6.58 -10.15
CA LYS A 27 10.75 5.22 -9.61
C LYS A 27 9.75 4.93 -8.50
N TYR A 28 9.45 5.95 -7.70
CA TYR A 28 8.43 5.86 -6.66
C TYR A 28 7.03 5.65 -7.26
N ALA A 29 6.65 6.45 -8.27
CA ALA A 29 5.36 6.35 -8.95
C ALA A 29 5.14 4.98 -9.62
N ILE A 30 6.16 4.44 -10.31
CA ILE A 30 6.09 3.11 -10.92
C ILE A 30 5.85 2.02 -9.86
N ARG A 31 6.57 2.08 -8.74
CA ARG A 31 6.37 1.12 -7.63
C ARG A 31 4.96 1.21 -7.04
N SER A 32 4.41 2.42 -6.91
CA SER A 32 3.03 2.62 -6.45
C SER A 32 1.97 2.21 -7.48
N MET A 33 2.27 2.33 -8.78
CA MET A 33 1.40 1.91 -9.87
C MET A 33 1.30 0.38 -9.95
N PHE A 34 2.43 -0.34 -9.85
CA PHE A 34 2.42 -1.80 -9.76
C PHE A 34 1.66 -2.30 -8.53
N ALA A 35 1.79 -1.60 -7.39
CA ALA A 35 1.03 -1.92 -6.18
C ALA A 35 -0.49 -1.86 -6.43
N GLY A 36 -0.95 -0.81 -7.14
CA GLY A 36 -2.35 -0.64 -7.54
C GLY A 36 -2.82 -1.72 -8.51
N ALA A 37 -2.01 -2.00 -9.54
CA ALA A 37 -2.33 -2.98 -10.58
C ALA A 37 -2.45 -4.41 -10.03
N PHE A 38 -1.56 -4.82 -9.12
CA PHE A 38 -1.66 -6.14 -8.50
C PHE A 38 -2.84 -6.23 -7.51
N LEU A 39 -3.21 -5.12 -6.87
CA LEU A 39 -4.40 -5.05 -6.02
C LEU A 39 -5.68 -5.25 -6.85
N THR A 40 -5.81 -4.54 -7.96
CA THR A 40 -6.99 -4.68 -8.83
C THR A 40 -7.03 -6.02 -9.52
N PHE A 41 -5.90 -6.48 -10.02
CA PHE A 41 -5.80 -7.78 -10.66
C PHE A 41 -6.19 -8.90 -9.69
N SER A 42 -5.65 -8.91 -8.47
CA SER A 42 -6.01 -9.93 -7.46
C SER A 42 -7.46 -9.81 -7.00
N THR A 43 -8.01 -8.59 -6.89
CA THR A 43 -9.42 -8.37 -6.54
C THR A 43 -10.35 -8.85 -7.65
N ALA A 44 -10.05 -8.52 -8.91
CA ALA A 44 -10.82 -8.95 -10.07
C ALA A 44 -10.75 -10.47 -10.26
N ALA A 45 -9.55 -11.05 -10.20
CA ALA A 45 -9.36 -12.50 -10.28
C ALA A 45 -10.06 -13.22 -9.11
N GLY A 46 -9.99 -12.66 -7.90
CA GLY A 46 -10.68 -13.18 -6.73
C GLY A 46 -12.20 -13.12 -6.87
N ALA A 47 -12.75 -12.01 -7.39
CA ALA A 47 -14.19 -11.85 -7.60
C ALA A 47 -14.71 -12.83 -8.67
N VAL A 48 -14.03 -12.92 -9.81
CA VAL A 48 -14.38 -13.88 -10.88
C VAL A 48 -14.25 -15.32 -10.36
N GLY A 49 -13.18 -15.64 -9.64
CA GLY A 49 -12.99 -16.98 -9.06
C GLY A 49 -14.07 -17.34 -8.02
N ALA A 50 -14.45 -16.38 -7.18
CA ALA A 50 -15.52 -16.55 -6.20
C ALA A 50 -16.88 -16.76 -6.89
N ASP A 51 -17.17 -16.02 -7.96
CA ASP A 51 -18.42 -16.16 -8.72
C ASP A 51 -18.51 -17.51 -9.44
N LEU A 52 -17.41 -17.98 -10.04
CA LEU A 52 -17.35 -19.30 -10.67
C LEU A 52 -17.58 -20.43 -9.65
N ILE A 53 -16.98 -20.31 -8.48
CA ILE A 53 -17.08 -21.36 -7.46
C ILE A 53 -18.41 -21.29 -6.70
N ASN A 54 -19.01 -20.10 -6.52
CA ASN A 54 -20.37 -19.97 -5.99
C ASN A 54 -21.43 -20.64 -6.86
N LYS A 55 -21.20 -20.75 -8.19
CA LYS A 55 -22.10 -21.51 -9.09
C LYS A 55 -22.02 -23.02 -8.90
N ILE A 56 -20.89 -23.53 -8.41
CA ILE A 56 -20.65 -24.97 -8.19
C ILE A 56 -21.04 -25.36 -6.75
N ALA A 57 -20.59 -24.57 -5.77
CA ALA A 57 -20.84 -24.78 -4.35
C ALA A 57 -21.22 -23.45 -3.68
N PRO A 58 -22.50 -23.20 -3.39
CA PRO A 58 -22.95 -21.93 -2.85
C PRO A 58 -22.31 -21.64 -1.49
N GLY A 59 -21.75 -20.43 -1.33
CA GLY A 59 -21.12 -19.97 -0.09
C GLY A 59 -19.61 -20.20 -0.01
N SER A 60 -19.05 -21.07 -0.86
CA SER A 60 -17.60 -21.35 -0.88
C SER A 60 -16.77 -20.21 -1.49
N GLY A 61 -17.36 -19.36 -2.33
CA GLY A 61 -16.70 -18.16 -2.88
C GLY A 61 -16.29 -17.14 -1.81
N ARG A 62 -16.95 -17.14 -0.64
CA ARG A 62 -16.60 -16.29 0.51
C ARG A 62 -15.24 -16.61 1.12
N PHE A 63 -14.74 -17.83 0.93
CA PHE A 63 -13.41 -18.26 1.40
C PHE A 63 -12.33 -18.12 0.33
N LEU A 64 -12.69 -18.31 -0.95
CA LEU A 64 -11.75 -18.18 -2.07
C LEU A 64 -11.34 -16.74 -2.36
N PHE A 65 -12.28 -15.80 -2.30
CA PHE A 65 -11.97 -14.39 -2.51
C PHE A 65 -10.85 -13.89 -1.56
N PRO A 66 -10.99 -14.01 -0.22
CA PRO A 66 -9.93 -13.55 0.69
C PRO A 66 -8.64 -14.37 0.57
N PHE A 67 -8.71 -15.64 0.16
CA PHE A 67 -7.53 -16.47 -0.06
C PHE A 67 -6.69 -15.98 -1.25
N VAL A 68 -7.33 -15.74 -2.40
CA VAL A 68 -6.67 -15.20 -3.60
C VAL A 68 -6.17 -13.77 -3.35
N PHE A 69 -6.96 -12.97 -2.64
CA PHE A 69 -6.60 -11.60 -2.27
C PHE A 69 -5.36 -11.56 -1.34
N ALA A 70 -5.27 -12.46 -0.36
CA ALA A 70 -4.11 -12.54 0.53
C ALA A 70 -2.80 -12.85 -0.22
N TRP A 71 -2.85 -13.76 -1.20
CA TRP A 71 -1.72 -14.03 -2.08
C TRP A 71 -1.35 -12.82 -2.95
N GLY A 72 -2.35 -12.05 -3.41
CA GLY A 72 -2.12 -10.78 -4.09
C GLY A 72 -1.35 -9.77 -3.23
N LEU A 73 -1.75 -9.61 -1.96
CA LEU A 73 -1.04 -8.75 -1.01
C LEU A 73 0.39 -9.24 -0.72
N ALA A 74 0.59 -10.55 -0.59
CA ALA A 74 1.93 -11.13 -0.39
C ALA A 74 2.88 -10.77 -1.55
N TYR A 75 2.41 -10.86 -2.79
CA TYR A 75 3.18 -10.45 -3.97
C TYR A 75 3.57 -8.97 -3.96
N ILE A 76 2.66 -8.08 -3.56
CA ILE A 76 2.92 -6.64 -3.43
C ILE A 76 4.04 -6.36 -2.40
N VAL A 77 4.04 -7.11 -1.29
CA VAL A 77 5.10 -7.02 -0.27
C VAL A 77 6.44 -7.51 -0.82
N PHE A 78 6.47 -8.65 -1.53
CA PHE A 78 7.70 -9.17 -2.15
C PHE A 78 8.31 -8.22 -3.19
N LEU A 79 7.45 -7.54 -3.97
CA LEU A 79 7.89 -6.56 -4.96
C LEU A 79 8.41 -5.25 -4.33
N ASN A 80 8.40 -5.11 -3.00
CA ASN A 80 8.69 -3.86 -2.29
C ASN A 80 7.89 -2.68 -2.88
N ALA A 81 6.64 -2.93 -3.23
CA ALA A 81 5.77 -1.96 -3.86
C ALA A 81 5.24 -0.97 -2.80
N GLU A 82 5.12 0.30 -3.19
CA GLU A 82 4.80 1.39 -2.28
C GLU A 82 3.29 1.63 -2.25
N LEU A 83 2.60 1.01 -1.28
CA LEU A 83 1.15 1.02 -1.18
C LEU A 83 0.60 2.27 -0.48
N VAL A 84 -0.48 2.86 -1.00
CA VAL A 84 -1.15 4.04 -0.43
C VAL A 84 -1.48 3.86 1.06
N THR A 85 -1.96 2.68 1.45
CA THR A 85 -2.33 2.38 2.85
C THR A 85 -1.14 2.47 3.80
N SER A 86 0.02 1.95 3.39
CA SER A 86 1.25 2.05 4.19
C SER A 86 1.70 3.50 4.31
N ASN A 87 1.64 4.28 3.23
CA ASN A 87 2.05 5.67 3.22
C ASN A 87 1.14 6.56 4.06
N MET A 88 -0.16 6.28 4.07
CA MET A 88 -1.12 6.95 4.95
C MET A 88 -0.86 6.63 6.43
N MET A 89 -0.46 5.39 6.76
CA MET A 89 -0.07 5.02 8.13
C MET A 89 1.15 5.80 8.62
N PHE A 90 2.20 5.92 7.80
CA PHE A 90 3.41 6.69 8.16
C PHE A 90 3.11 8.18 8.35
N LEU A 91 2.18 8.73 7.57
CA LEU A 91 1.71 10.11 7.73
C LEU A 91 0.98 10.34 9.05
N THR A 92 0.06 9.47 9.42
CA THR A 92 -0.65 9.58 10.71
C THR A 92 0.32 9.48 11.88
N ALA A 93 1.30 8.58 11.80
CA ALA A 93 2.34 8.45 12.81
C ALA A 93 3.26 9.70 12.86
N GLY A 94 3.64 10.25 11.71
CA GLY A 94 4.44 11.48 11.61
C GLY A 94 3.71 12.74 12.12
N SER A 95 2.40 12.82 11.89
CA SER A 95 1.53 13.88 12.41
C SER A 95 1.39 13.80 13.93
N PHE A 96 1.21 12.59 14.48
CA PHE A 96 1.17 12.36 15.93
C PHE A 96 2.48 12.71 16.63
N LEU A 97 3.63 12.49 15.96
CA LEU A 97 4.96 12.83 16.49
C LEU A 97 5.33 14.31 16.33
N LYS A 98 4.41 15.16 15.84
CA LYS A 98 4.57 16.62 15.66
C LYS A 98 5.83 17.05 14.87
N LYS A 99 6.40 16.15 14.06
CA LYS A 99 7.77 16.32 13.52
C LYS A 99 7.84 16.72 12.04
N SER A 100 6.76 16.68 11.26
CA SER A 100 6.81 17.13 9.85
C SER A 100 5.44 17.37 9.18
N LEU A 101 4.83 18.54 9.42
CA LEU A 101 3.92 19.13 8.42
C LEU A 101 4.74 20.05 7.51
N GLY A 102 5.53 19.45 6.61
CA GLY A 102 6.17 20.17 5.52
C GLY A 102 5.44 19.93 4.20
N GLU A 103 5.47 20.91 3.27
CA GLU A 103 4.85 20.81 1.94
C GLU A 103 5.24 19.54 1.15
N LYS A 104 6.42 18.98 1.44
CA LYS A 104 6.92 17.74 0.85
C LYS A 104 6.06 16.52 1.21
N GLN A 105 5.56 16.47 2.44
CA GLN A 105 4.71 15.40 2.94
C GLN A 105 3.29 15.47 2.33
N LEU A 106 2.80 16.69 2.08
CA LEU A 106 1.53 16.95 1.39
C LEU A 106 1.61 16.55 -0.10
N ARG A 107 2.75 16.80 -0.75
CA ARG A 107 2.98 16.36 -2.14
C ARG A 107 3.09 14.85 -2.25
N PHE A 108 3.67 14.18 -1.26
CA PHE A 108 3.64 12.72 -1.13
C PHE A 108 2.20 12.21 -0.99
N TYR A 109 1.39 12.85 -0.14
CA TYR A 109 -0.02 12.52 0.03
C TYR A 109 -0.85 12.63 -1.26
N PHE A 110 -0.52 13.55 -2.17
CA PHE A 110 -1.27 13.69 -3.43
C PHE A 110 -0.71 12.82 -4.58
N THR A 111 0.62 12.67 -4.65
CA THR A 111 1.29 11.97 -5.76
C THR A 111 1.07 10.46 -5.70
N VAL A 112 1.09 9.90 -4.49
CA VAL A 112 1.06 8.44 -4.31
C VAL A 112 -0.33 7.85 -4.54
N PRO A 113 -1.43 8.42 -4.03
CA PRO A 113 -2.77 7.98 -4.39
C PRO A 113 -3.03 8.15 -5.88
N CYS A 114 -2.63 9.26 -6.49
CA CYS A 114 -2.82 9.49 -7.93
C CYS A 114 -2.07 8.45 -8.79
N SER A 115 -0.83 8.09 -8.41
CA SER A 115 -0.06 7.06 -9.13
C SER A 115 -0.56 5.63 -8.88
N THR A 116 -1.01 5.31 -7.67
CA THR A 116 -1.70 4.03 -7.41
C THR A 116 -3.06 3.96 -8.10
N LEU A 117 -3.79 5.08 -8.20
CA LEU A 117 -5.05 5.16 -8.96
C LEU A 117 -4.82 4.98 -10.46
N SER A 118 -3.71 5.50 -11.00
CA SER A 118 -3.36 5.26 -12.40
C SER A 118 -2.99 3.80 -12.72
N GLY A 119 -2.66 3.02 -11.68
CA GLY A 119 -2.47 1.56 -11.80
C GLY A 119 -3.70 0.74 -11.44
N LEU A 120 -4.77 1.37 -10.93
CA LEU A 120 -6.04 0.74 -10.56
C LEU A 120 -6.91 0.58 -11.81
#